data_AF-A0A0C9YRS8-F1
#
_entry.id   AF-A0A0C9YRS8-F1
#
_cell.length_a   1.000
_cell.length_b   1.000
_cell.length_c   1.000
_cell.angle_alpha   90.00
_cell.angle_beta   90.00
_cell.angle_gamma   90.00
#
_symmetry.space_group_name_H-M   'P 1'
#
loop_
_entity.id
_entity.type
_entity.pdbx_description
1 polymer ?
#
loop_
_entity_poly.entity_id
_entity_poly.type
_entity_poly.pdbx_seq_one_letter_code
_entity_poly.pdbx_strand_id
1 'polypeptide(L)'
;MATELTLAGTGKPVDHKAHHDLESFFYVLLGISVLYDKPHKLKPEGELSECFDVYFNTSQPSLLKTITIQLQLGWSIKLLKHISLYFQPLIPLFNELHQKIIMPMTIASGSFISGDPITHDYMIKCLVNMLCKLPDWCWDARAPPNDGQDGSGVSVG
;
A
#
# COMPACT_ATOMS: atom_id res chain seq x y z
N MET A 1 -4.45 12.65 -6.89
CA MET A 1 -5.20 12.31 -8.12
C MET A 1 -6.65 11.88 -7.88
N ALA A 2 -6.96 10.77 -7.20
CA ALA A 2 -8.35 10.26 -7.13
C ALA A 2 -9.35 11.25 -6.50
N THR A 3 -8.92 11.95 -5.45
CA THR A 3 -9.72 13.00 -4.81
C THR A 3 -9.90 14.22 -5.72
N GLU A 4 -8.86 14.62 -6.45
CA GLU A 4 -8.93 15.72 -7.43
C GLU A 4 -9.87 15.38 -8.60
N LEU A 5 -9.86 14.15 -9.10
CA LEU A 5 -10.81 13.67 -10.11
C LEU A 5 -12.26 13.71 -9.60
N THR A 6 -12.47 13.33 -8.34
CA THR A 6 -13.80 13.38 -7.71
C THR A 6 -14.29 14.82 -7.57
N LEU A 7 -13.40 15.76 -7.21
CA LEU A 7 -13.73 17.18 -7.06
C LEU A 7 -13.94 17.88 -8.41
N ALA A 8 -13.14 17.54 -9.44
CA ALA A 8 -13.28 18.12 -10.77
C ALA A 8 -14.63 17.74 -11.42
N GLY A 9 -15.12 16.54 -11.14
CA GLY A 9 -16.36 16.01 -11.68
C GLY A 9 -16.17 15.33 -13.05
N THR A 10 -17.17 14.54 -13.44
CA THR A 10 -17.12 13.70 -14.64
C THR A 10 -16.81 14.50 -15.90
N GLY A 11 -15.85 14.02 -16.70
CA GLY A 11 -15.49 14.62 -17.99
C GLY A 11 -14.62 15.88 -17.90
N LYS A 12 -14.24 16.32 -16.69
CA LYS A 12 -13.30 17.44 -16.54
C LYS A 12 -11.86 16.93 -16.43
N PRO A 13 -10.92 17.50 -17.20
CA PRO A 13 -9.52 17.16 -17.08
C PRO A 13 -8.97 17.64 -15.73
N VAL A 14 -8.05 16.86 -15.18
CA VAL A 14 -7.23 17.23 -14.02
C VAL A 14 -5.81 17.37 -14.50
N ASP A 15 -5.18 18.51 -14.21
CA ASP A 15 -3.79 18.74 -14.56
C ASP A 15 -2.89 17.78 -13.77
N HIS A 16 -2.16 16.95 -14.50
CA HIS A 16 -1.24 16.01 -13.91
C HIS A 16 -0.06 16.73 -13.25
N LYS A 17 0.31 16.31 -12.04
CA LYS A 17 1.38 16.92 -11.24
C LYS A 17 2.28 15.84 -10.65
N ALA A 18 3.54 16.18 -10.35
CA ALA A 18 4.52 15.22 -9.82
C ALA A 18 4.05 14.47 -8.54
N HIS A 19 3.23 15.11 -7.69
CA HIS A 19 2.69 14.43 -6.50
C HIS A 19 1.70 13.31 -6.85
N HIS A 20 1.10 13.33 -8.04
CA HIS A 20 0.23 12.25 -8.52
C HIS A 20 1.02 10.98 -8.82
N ASP A 21 2.23 11.12 -9.38
CA ASP A 21 3.13 9.98 -9.61
C ASP A 21 3.52 9.35 -8.28
N LEU A 22 3.99 10.18 -7.34
CA LEU A 22 4.41 9.74 -6.01
C LEU A 22 3.27 9.09 -5.22
N GLU A 23 2.07 9.66 -5.29
CA GLU A 23 0.86 9.06 -4.71
C GLU A 23 0.59 7.68 -5.31
N SER A 24 0.70 7.54 -6.64
CA SER A 24 0.49 6.27 -7.34
C SER A 24 1.53 5.21 -6.95
N PHE A 25 2.80 5.57 -6.90
CA PHE A 25 3.86 4.68 -6.43
C PHE A 25 3.64 4.21 -5.00
N PHE A 26 3.24 5.11 -4.10
CA PHE A 26 2.90 4.76 -2.72
C PHE A 26 1.76 3.71 -2.68
N TYR A 27 0.67 3.93 -3.40
CA TYR A 27 -0.46 3.00 -3.40
C TYR A 27 -0.12 1.65 -4.04
N VAL A 28 0.71 1.61 -5.08
CA VAL A 28 1.14 0.35 -5.71
C VAL A 28 1.98 -0.47 -4.72
N LEU A 29 2.98 0.14 -4.08
CA LEU A 29 3.84 -0.56 -3.11
C LEU A 29 3.04 -1.08 -1.91
N LEU A 30 2.13 -0.25 -1.41
CA LEU A 30 1.26 -0.61 -0.30
C LEU A 30 0.27 -1.71 -0.70
N GLY A 31 -0.35 -1.59 -1.87
CA GLY A 31 -1.30 -2.55 -2.42
C GLY A 31 -0.67 -3.93 -2.57
N ILE A 32 0.54 -4.02 -3.13
CA ILE A 32 1.31 -5.27 -3.21
C ILE A 32 1.55 -5.87 -1.82
N SER A 33 1.92 -5.03 -0.85
CA SER A 33 2.22 -5.47 0.53
C SER A 33 0.99 -5.93 1.31
N VAL A 34 -0.20 -5.50 0.89
CA VAL A 34 -1.50 -5.94 1.44
C VAL A 34 -2.06 -7.14 0.66
N LEU A 35 -1.78 -7.25 -0.64
CA LEU A 35 -2.27 -8.30 -1.54
C LEU A 35 -1.56 -9.65 -1.33
N TYR A 36 -0.26 -9.62 -1.07
CA TYR A 36 0.59 -10.82 -1.04
C TYR A 36 1.03 -11.17 0.39
N ASP A 37 1.07 -12.47 0.70
CA ASP A 37 1.70 -12.98 1.91
C ASP A 37 3.23 -13.06 1.79
N LYS A 38 3.70 -13.35 0.57
CA LYS A 38 5.11 -13.38 0.18
C LYS A 38 5.18 -13.24 -1.36
N PRO A 39 6.37 -13.07 -1.97
CA PRO A 39 6.48 -12.96 -3.41
C PRO A 39 5.78 -14.12 -4.11
N HIS A 40 4.94 -13.79 -5.08
CA HIS A 40 4.15 -14.75 -5.87
C HIS A 40 3.12 -15.58 -5.10
N LYS A 41 2.87 -15.31 -3.80
CA LYS A 41 1.81 -15.97 -3.02
C LYS A 41 0.77 -14.97 -2.56
N LEU A 42 -0.38 -14.97 -3.24
CA LEU A 42 -1.56 -14.20 -2.84
C LEU A 42 -2.05 -14.63 -1.46
N LYS A 43 -2.64 -13.67 -0.74
CA LYS A 43 -3.42 -13.99 0.45
C LYS A 43 -4.64 -14.86 0.11
N PRO A 44 -5.14 -15.67 1.05
CA PRO A 44 -6.42 -16.36 0.91
C PRO A 44 -7.57 -15.38 0.66
N GLU A 45 -8.59 -15.80 -0.08
CA GLU A 45 -9.75 -14.97 -0.43
C GLU A 45 -10.45 -14.34 0.79
N GLY A 46 -10.59 -15.11 1.88
CA GLY A 46 -11.13 -14.62 3.15
C GLY A 46 -10.34 -13.42 3.70
N GLU A 47 -9.02 -13.49 3.72
CA GLU A 47 -8.18 -12.36 4.15
C GLU A 47 -8.27 -11.18 3.18
N LEU A 48 -8.26 -11.43 1.86
CA LEU A 48 -8.36 -10.39 0.85
C LEU A 48 -9.65 -9.58 0.98
N SER A 49 -10.77 -10.26 1.22
CA SER A 49 -12.08 -9.64 1.42
C SER A 49 -12.13 -8.71 2.63
N GLU A 50 -11.27 -8.93 3.63
CA GLU A 50 -11.15 -8.09 4.83
C GLU A 50 -10.15 -6.95 4.67
N CYS A 51 -9.26 -7.00 3.66
CA CYS A 51 -8.20 -6.02 3.48
C CYS A 51 -8.13 -5.46 2.05
N PHE A 52 -7.50 -6.16 1.12
CA PHE A 52 -7.23 -5.65 -0.21
C PHE A 52 -8.50 -5.18 -0.91
N ASP A 53 -9.59 -5.95 -0.81
CA ASP A 53 -10.83 -5.57 -1.50
C ASP A 53 -11.48 -4.32 -0.90
N VAL A 54 -11.41 -4.19 0.43
CA VAL A 54 -11.91 -3.02 1.14
C VAL A 54 -11.15 -1.76 0.74
N TYR A 55 -9.81 -1.85 0.64
CA TYR A 55 -8.95 -0.68 0.51
C TYR A 55 -8.53 -0.33 -0.92
N PHE A 56 -8.44 -1.33 -1.80
CA PHE A 56 -7.87 -1.19 -3.14
C PHE A 56 -8.82 -1.63 -4.26
N ASN A 57 -9.70 -2.61 -4.03
CA ASN A 57 -10.69 -3.08 -5.01
C ASN A 57 -12.09 -2.46 -4.77
N THR A 58 -12.14 -1.15 -4.56
CA THR A 58 -13.37 -0.43 -4.22
C THR A 58 -13.84 0.47 -5.35
N SER A 59 -15.16 0.59 -5.48
CA SER A 59 -15.82 1.51 -6.43
C SER A 59 -15.73 2.98 -5.99
N GLN A 60 -15.30 3.27 -4.75
CA GLN A 60 -15.19 4.62 -4.21
C GLN A 60 -13.80 4.92 -3.61
N PRO A 61 -12.74 4.90 -4.43
CA PRO A 61 -11.37 5.04 -3.94
C PRO A 61 -11.10 6.40 -3.28
N SER A 62 -11.77 7.49 -3.68
CA SER A 62 -11.55 8.83 -3.11
C SER A 62 -12.05 8.97 -1.67
N LEU A 63 -13.23 8.45 -1.35
CA LEU A 63 -13.78 8.49 0.02
C LEU A 63 -12.92 7.68 0.98
N LEU A 64 -12.48 6.52 0.52
CA LEU A 64 -11.69 5.58 1.33
C LEU A 64 -10.27 6.09 1.59
N LYS A 65 -9.66 6.76 0.60
CA LYS A 65 -8.39 7.49 0.76
C LYS A 65 -8.48 8.54 1.87
N THR A 66 -9.55 9.34 1.89
CA THR A 66 -9.74 10.40 2.89
C THR A 66 -9.95 9.84 4.30
N ILE A 67 -10.84 8.85 4.45
CA ILE A 67 -11.25 8.39 5.79
C ILE A 67 -10.25 7.39 6.39
N THR A 68 -9.62 6.54 5.56
CA THR A 68 -8.76 5.48 6.09
C THR A 68 -7.29 5.83 5.99
N ILE A 69 -6.87 6.43 4.87
CA ILE A 69 -5.45 6.54 4.53
C ILE A 69 -4.93 7.93 4.90
N GLN A 70 -5.69 9.01 4.78
CA GLN A 70 -5.25 10.34 5.25
C GLN A 70 -5.34 10.51 6.78
N LEU A 71 -6.21 9.76 7.46
CA LEU A 71 -6.31 9.79 8.93
C LEU A 71 -5.33 8.82 9.59
N GLN A 72 -4.47 9.33 10.47
CA GLN A 72 -3.43 8.56 11.18
C GLN A 72 -3.96 7.32 11.90
N LEU A 73 -5.16 7.41 12.50
CA LEU A 73 -5.82 6.29 13.19
C LEU A 73 -6.27 5.19 12.22
N GLY A 74 -6.76 5.56 11.03
CA GLY A 74 -7.12 4.59 9.99
C GLY A 74 -5.88 3.90 9.42
N TRP A 75 -4.82 4.67 9.21
CA TRP A 75 -3.54 4.20 8.69
C TRP A 75 -2.92 3.08 9.54
N SER A 76 -2.67 3.35 10.82
CA SER A 76 -1.93 2.42 11.69
C SER A 76 -2.77 1.26 12.21
N ILE A 77 -4.05 1.49 12.55
CA ILE A 77 -4.90 0.47 13.18
C ILE A 77 -5.60 -0.41 12.13
N LYS A 78 -5.99 0.14 10.99
CA LYS A 78 -6.79 -0.59 10.02
C LYS A 78 -5.96 -1.18 8.89
N LEU A 79 -4.98 -0.46 8.36
CA LEU A 79 -4.31 -0.89 7.13
C LEU A 79 -2.98 -1.63 7.39
N LEU A 80 -2.09 -1.08 8.23
CA LEU A 80 -0.78 -1.69 8.47
C LEU A 80 -0.86 -3.10 9.08
N LYS A 81 -1.91 -3.42 9.84
CA LYS A 81 -2.12 -4.76 10.41
C LYS A 81 -2.30 -5.87 9.37
N HIS A 82 -2.66 -5.52 8.13
CA HIS A 82 -2.86 -6.48 7.05
C HIS A 82 -1.58 -6.73 6.23
N ILE A 83 -0.49 -6.00 6.51
CA ILE A 83 0.81 -6.26 5.92
C ILE A 83 1.35 -7.58 6.49
N SER A 84 1.67 -8.52 5.60
CA SER A 84 2.19 -9.82 6.00
C SER A 84 3.56 -9.73 6.67
N LEU A 85 3.92 -10.77 7.43
CA LEU A 85 5.25 -10.86 8.08
C LEU A 85 6.41 -10.70 7.09
N TYR A 86 6.23 -11.09 5.83
CA TYR A 86 7.25 -10.92 4.79
C TYR A 86 7.51 -9.43 4.50
N PHE A 87 6.45 -8.63 4.40
CA PHE A 87 6.54 -7.20 4.05
C PHE A 87 6.63 -6.27 5.26
N GLN A 88 6.51 -6.78 6.50
CA GLN A 88 6.66 -5.97 7.72
C GLN A 88 7.90 -5.08 7.76
N PRO A 89 9.08 -5.49 7.26
CA PRO A 89 10.26 -4.60 7.22
C PRO A 89 10.05 -3.30 6.43
N LEU A 90 9.04 -3.23 5.55
CA LEU A 90 8.68 -2.03 4.79
C LEU A 90 7.81 -1.03 5.57
N ILE A 91 7.26 -1.41 6.74
CA ILE A 91 6.39 -0.55 7.54
C ILE A 91 7.01 0.83 7.85
N PRO A 92 8.29 0.94 8.26
CA PRO A 92 8.92 2.24 8.48
C PRO A 92 8.91 3.14 7.24
N LEU A 93 9.17 2.57 6.06
CA LEU A 93 9.09 3.29 4.78
C LEU A 93 7.66 3.77 4.52
N PHE A 94 6.67 2.90 4.70
CA PHE A 94 5.27 3.27 4.50
C PHE A 94 4.85 4.40 5.42
N ASN A 95 5.27 4.39 6.69
CA ASN A 95 5.01 5.48 7.62
C ASN A 95 5.65 6.80 7.16
N GLU A 96 6.90 6.75 6.69
CA GLU A 96 7.58 7.96 6.19
C GLU A 96 6.89 8.51 4.95
N LEU A 97 6.59 7.67 3.96
CA LEU A 97 5.89 8.07 2.75
C LEU A 97 4.47 8.54 3.05
N HIS A 98 3.77 7.95 4.01
CA HIS A 98 2.46 8.39 4.45
C HIS A 98 2.49 9.81 5.03
N GLN A 99 3.41 10.09 5.96
CA GLN A 99 3.58 11.42 6.56
C GLN A 99 3.97 12.50 5.55
N LYS A 100 4.66 12.09 4.49
CA LYS A 100 5.28 13.01 3.55
C LYS A 100 4.39 13.20 2.31
N ILE A 101 3.90 12.12 1.71
CA ILE A 101 3.11 12.17 0.47
C ILE A 101 1.63 12.36 0.78
N ILE A 102 1.08 11.63 1.77
CA ILE A 102 -0.37 11.52 1.99
C ILE A 102 -0.89 12.56 2.98
N MET A 103 -0.26 12.71 4.15
CA MET A 103 -0.75 13.62 5.19
C MET A 103 -0.76 15.11 4.80
N PRO A 104 0.24 15.63 4.06
CA PRO A 104 0.23 17.05 3.67
C PRO A 104 -0.83 17.36 2.61
N MET A 105 -1.52 16.36 2.07
CA MET A 105 -2.63 16.52 1.14
C MET A 105 -3.85 17.07 1.87
N THR A 106 -4.02 18.39 1.87
CA THR A 106 -5.19 19.03 2.46
C THR A 106 -6.09 19.60 1.37
N ILE A 107 -7.40 19.48 1.59
CA ILE A 107 -8.40 20.15 0.76
C ILE A 107 -8.77 21.44 1.47
N ALA A 108 -8.36 22.57 0.90
CA ALA A 108 -8.72 23.90 1.40
C ALA A 108 -9.39 24.68 0.27
N SER A 109 -10.58 25.23 0.55
CA SER A 109 -11.33 26.05 -0.39
C SER A 109 -11.58 25.40 -1.76
N GLY A 110 -11.80 24.06 -1.78
CA GLY A 110 -12.02 23.30 -3.02
C GLY A 110 -10.75 23.08 -3.86
N SER A 111 -9.59 23.52 -3.38
CA SER A 111 -8.29 23.30 -3.99
C SER A 111 -7.43 22.38 -3.13
N PHE A 112 -6.58 21.62 -3.80
CA PHE A 112 -5.60 20.76 -3.15
C PHE A 112 -4.36 21.58 -2.77
N ILE A 113 -4.02 21.59 -1.49
CA ILE A 113 -2.79 22.20 -0.98
C ILE A 113 -1.90 21.05 -0.49
N SER A 114 -0.74 20.91 -1.12
CA SER A 114 0.37 20.09 -0.63
C SER A 114 1.38 21.01 0.05
N GLY A 115 2.04 20.53 1.11
CA GLY A 115 3.20 21.20 1.71
C GLY A 115 4.40 21.23 0.75
N ASP A 116 5.63 21.35 1.28
CA ASP A 116 6.85 21.33 0.45
C ASP A 116 6.80 20.17 -0.57
N PRO A 117 6.95 20.45 -1.88
CA PRO A 117 6.77 19.44 -2.90
C PRO A 117 7.84 18.38 -2.74
N ILE A 118 7.41 17.16 -2.45
CA ILE A 118 8.28 15.99 -2.46
C ILE A 118 8.65 15.70 -3.89
N THR A 119 9.94 15.43 -4.09
CA THR A 119 10.49 15.06 -5.38
C THR A 119 10.62 13.55 -5.50
N HIS A 120 10.74 13.06 -6.73
CA HIS A 120 11.13 11.68 -7.01
C HIS A 120 12.45 11.32 -6.30
N ASP A 121 13.40 12.25 -6.22
CA ASP A 121 14.68 12.05 -5.52
C ASP A 121 14.50 11.74 -4.04
N TYR A 122 13.55 12.41 -3.38
CA TYR A 122 13.24 12.13 -1.98
C TYR A 122 12.67 10.72 -1.82
N MET A 123 11.75 10.31 -2.69
CA MET A 123 11.21 8.95 -2.67
C MET A 123 12.29 7.90 -2.90
N ILE A 124 13.17 8.10 -3.88
CA ILE A 124 14.32 7.22 -4.13
C ILE A 124 15.22 7.15 -2.91
N LYS A 125 15.50 8.28 -2.27
CA LYS A 125 16.32 8.33 -1.04
C LYS A 125 15.67 7.54 0.10
N CYS A 126 14.36 7.64 0.30
CA CYS A 126 13.64 6.84 1.30
C CYS A 126 13.74 5.34 0.99
N LEU A 127 13.55 4.95 -0.27
CA LEU A 127 13.66 3.56 -0.72
C LEU A 127 15.06 3.00 -0.47
N VAL A 128 16.11 3.69 -0.95
CA VAL A 128 17.50 3.27 -0.78
C VAL A 128 17.86 3.19 0.71
N ASN A 129 17.50 4.21 1.51
CA ASN A 129 17.75 4.20 2.94
C ASN A 129 17.07 3.04 3.66
N MET A 130 15.86 2.67 3.25
CA MET A 130 15.16 1.51 3.81
C MET A 130 15.88 0.22 3.43
N LEU A 131 16.19 0.04 2.14
CA LEU A 131 16.89 -1.17 1.66
C LEU A 131 18.23 -1.36 2.36
N CYS A 132 19.01 -0.30 2.56
CA CYS A 132 20.28 -0.35 3.30
C CYS A 132 20.13 -0.70 4.79
N LYS A 133 18.93 -0.56 5.36
CA LYS A 133 18.63 -0.89 6.77
C LYS A 133 17.94 -2.24 6.92
N LEU A 134 17.61 -2.92 5.83
CA LEU A 134 17.02 -4.25 5.90
C LEU A 134 18.03 -5.22 6.53
N PRO A 135 17.59 -6.05 7.50
CA PRO A 135 18.42 -7.12 8.02
C PRO A 135 18.85 -8.11 6.93
N ASP A 136 20.03 -8.73 7.09
CA ASP A 136 20.58 -9.68 6.12
C ASP A 136 19.60 -10.80 5.75
N TRP A 137 18.83 -11.30 6.72
CA TRP A 137 17.82 -12.35 6.51
C TRP A 137 16.68 -11.97 5.55
N CYS A 138 16.49 -10.67 5.26
CA CYS A 138 15.52 -10.21 4.26
C CYS A 138 15.99 -10.50 2.83
N TRP A 139 17.29 -10.70 2.62
CA TRP A 139 17.90 -10.99 1.32
C TRP A 139 18.05 -12.49 1.04
N ASP A 140 17.90 -13.32 2.07
CA ASP A 140 17.98 -14.77 1.94
C ASP A 140 16.80 -15.30 1.13
N ALA A 141 17.12 -16.09 0.09
CA ALA A 141 16.11 -16.80 -0.68
C ALA A 141 15.38 -17.79 0.24
N ARG A 142 14.11 -17.52 0.54
CA ARG A 142 13.28 -18.49 1.27
C ARG A 142 12.99 -19.65 0.34
N ALA A 143 13.19 -20.87 0.84
CA ALA A 143 12.83 -22.08 0.10
C ALA A 143 11.38 -21.96 -0.40
N PRO A 144 11.10 -22.36 -1.66
CA PRO A 144 9.73 -22.40 -2.15
C PRO A 144 8.88 -23.27 -1.19
N PRO A 145 7.60 -22.93 -0.98
CA PRO A 145 6.72 -23.83 -0.25
C PRO A 145 6.74 -25.19 -0.98
N ASN A 146 6.85 -26.29 -0.22
CA ASN A 146 6.66 -27.62 -0.80
C ASN A 146 5.22 -27.74 -1.26
N ASP A 147 4.96 -27.41 -2.53
CA ASP A 147 3.71 -27.68 -3.20
C ASP A 147 3.69 -29.18 -3.52
N GLY A 148 3.18 -29.99 -2.57
CA GLY A 148 2.77 -31.37 -2.81
C GLY A 148 3.50 -32.47 -2.03
N GLN A 149 2.83 -32.97 -0.98
CA GLN A 149 2.67 -34.42 -0.81
C GLN A 149 1.20 -34.71 -0.49
N ASP A 150 0.49 -35.18 -1.52
CA ASP A 150 -0.74 -35.98 -1.45
C ASP A 150 -0.47 -37.32 -0.73
N GLY A 151 -1.49 -37.92 -0.14
CA GLY A 151 -1.39 -39.29 0.37
C GLY A 151 -2.59 -39.79 1.16
N SER A 152 -3.67 -40.11 0.46
CA SER A 152 -4.74 -41.02 0.87
C SER A 152 -4.28 -42.20 1.75
N GLY A 153 -4.93 -42.38 2.90
CA GLY A 153 -4.81 -43.57 3.73
C GLY A 153 -6.15 -43.93 4.36
N VAL A 154 -7.02 -44.58 3.57
CA VAL A 154 -8.13 -45.37 4.12
C VAL A 154 -7.50 -46.53 4.90
N SER A 155 -7.79 -46.63 6.21
CA SER A 155 -7.50 -47.84 6.99
C SER A 155 -8.82 -48.55 7.26
N VAL A 156 -9.09 -49.59 6.46
CA VAL A 156 -9.95 -50.69 6.88
C VAL A 156 -9.02 -51.74 7.47
N GLY A 157 -9.23 -52.03 8.75
CA GLY A 157 -8.58 -53.08 9.53
C GLY A 157 -9.26 -53.17 10.87
#